data_AF-A0A1W9YP33-F1
#
_entry.id   AF-A0A1W9YP33-F1
#
_cell.length_a   1.000
_cell.length_b   1.000
_cell.length_c   1.000
_cell.angle_alpha   90.00
_cell.angle_beta   90.00
_cell.angle_gamma   90.00
#
_symmetry.space_group_name_H-M   'P 1'
#
loop_
_entity.id
_entity.type
_entity.pdbx_description
1 polymer ?
#
loop_
_entity_poly.entity_id
_entity_poly.type
_entity_poly.pdbx_seq_one_letter_code
_entity_poly.pdbx_strand_id
1 'polypeptide(L)'
;SLASELRQREDELLNLLNSRDASGKYLFSGSQGSVQPFVRNEDGTYSYMGDESQREVQIASSTRIPVSDSGKVLFEDIVNA
;
A
#
# COMPACT_ATOMS: atom_id res chain seq x y z
N SER A 1 -9.87 27.14 -2.96
CA SER A 1 -9.26 27.54 -1.68
C SER A 1 -8.25 26.47 -1.26
N LEU A 2 -7.27 26.81 -0.41
CA LEU A 2 -6.21 25.89 0.04
C LEU A 2 -6.73 24.58 0.66
N ALA A 3 -7.80 24.65 1.46
CA ALA A 3 -8.41 23.45 2.05
C ALA A 3 -8.96 22.47 1.00
N SER A 4 -9.40 22.97 -0.16
CA SER A 4 -9.83 22.11 -1.27
C SER A 4 -8.64 21.42 -1.94
N GLU A 5 -7.54 22.15 -2.12
CA GLU A 5 -6.32 21.59 -2.70
C GLU A 5 -5.72 20.51 -1.78
N LEU A 6 -5.72 20.74 -0.47
CA LEU A 6 -5.24 19.74 0.49
C LEU A 6 -6.06 18.45 0.43
N ARG A 7 -7.38 18.53 0.31
CA ARG A 7 -8.24 17.35 0.13
C ARG A 7 -7.92 16.61 -1.17
N GLN A 8 -7.72 17.33 -2.27
CA GLN A 8 -7.36 16.69 -3.55
C GLN A 8 -6.02 15.97 -3.46
N ARG A 9 -5.01 16.58 -2.83
CA ARG A 9 -3.71 15.94 -2.61
C ARG A 9 -3.80 14.72 -1.68
N GLU A 10 -4.65 14.78 -0.67
CA GLU A 10 -4.91 13.64 0.21
C GLU A 10 -5.56 12.47 -0.55
N ASP A 11 -6.55 12.74 -1.40
CA ASP A 11 -7.19 11.74 -2.25
C ASP A 11 -6.20 11.13 -3.26
N GLU A 12 -5.32 11.96 -3.84
CA GLU A 12 -4.22 11.50 -4.71
C GLU A 12 -3.25 10.58 -3.96
N LEU A 13 -2.86 10.93 -2.74
CA LEU A 13 -2.01 10.08 -1.91
C LEU A 13 -2.70 8.76 -1.56
N LEU A 14 -3.99 8.78 -1.19
CA LEU A 14 -4.75 7.56 -0.92
C LEU A 14 -4.83 6.65 -2.15
N ASN A 15 -4.96 7.22 -3.35
CA ASN A 15 -4.92 6.45 -4.59
C ASN A 15 -3.54 5.83 -4.83
N LEU A 16 -2.46 6.57 -4.57
CA LEU A 16 -1.09 6.07 -4.69
C LEU A 16 -0.81 4.92 -3.71
N LEU A 17 -1.22 5.07 -2.46
CA LEU A 17 -1.13 4.02 -1.42
C LEU A 17 -1.93 2.76 -1.78
N ASN A 18 -2.89 2.88 -2.69
CA ASN A 18 -3.71 1.77 -3.20
C ASN A 18 -3.35 1.41 -4.66
N SER A 19 -2.13 1.71 -5.10
CA SER A 19 -1.65 1.36 -6.45
C SER A 19 -1.64 -0.15 -6.68
N ARG A 20 -1.90 -0.55 -7.93
CA ARG A 20 -1.94 -1.95 -8.37
C ARG A 20 -0.90 -2.21 -9.45
N ASP A 21 -0.39 -3.44 -9.49
CA ASP A 21 0.44 -3.93 -10.60
C ASP A 21 -0.38 -4.21 -11.86
N ALA A 22 0.30 -4.60 -12.95
CA ALA A 22 -0.32 -4.92 -14.23
C ALA A 22 -1.30 -6.11 -14.19
N SER A 23 -1.26 -6.93 -13.14
CA SER A 23 -2.20 -8.04 -12.90
C SER A 23 -3.39 -7.65 -12.01
N GLY A 24 -3.44 -6.39 -11.59
CA GLY A 24 -4.49 -5.84 -10.74
C GLY A 24 -4.30 -6.11 -9.25
N LYS A 25 -3.11 -6.58 -8.82
CA LYS A 25 -2.80 -6.83 -7.40
C LYS A 25 -2.26 -5.58 -6.74
N TYR A 26 -2.69 -5.30 -5.52
CA TYR A 26 -2.20 -4.16 -4.74
C TYR A 26 -0.72 -4.32 -4.40
N LEU A 27 0.06 -3.26 -4.65
CA LEU A 27 1.51 -3.24 -4.45
C LEU A 27 1.91 -3.25 -2.98
N PHE A 28 1.11 -2.58 -2.14
CA PHE A 28 1.43 -2.31 -0.74
C PHE A 28 0.60 -3.14 0.24
N SER A 29 0.07 -4.30 -0.18
CA SER A 29 -0.81 -5.15 0.63
C SER A 29 -0.10 -6.32 1.31
N GLY A 30 1.23 -6.35 1.26
CA GLY A 30 2.02 -7.51 1.63
C GLY A 30 1.70 -8.72 0.74
N SER A 31 1.53 -9.92 1.32
CA SER A 31 1.17 -11.10 0.51
C SER A 31 -0.26 -11.05 -0.04
N GLN A 32 -1.14 -10.25 0.55
CA GLN A 32 -2.58 -10.20 0.28
C GLN A 32 -2.96 -9.33 -0.92
N GLY A 33 -2.40 -9.64 -2.11
CA GLY A 33 -2.57 -8.81 -3.31
C GLY A 33 -4.00 -8.46 -3.76
N SER A 34 -5.04 -9.14 -3.25
CA SER A 34 -6.45 -8.82 -3.54
C SER A 34 -7.10 -7.88 -2.52
N VAL A 35 -6.42 -7.56 -1.42
CA VAL A 35 -6.92 -6.72 -0.32
C VAL A 35 -6.48 -5.29 -0.56
N GLN A 36 -7.43 -4.35 -0.49
CA GLN A 36 -7.13 -2.92 -0.54
C GLN A 36 -6.33 -2.53 0.72
N PRO A 37 -5.07 -2.08 0.59
CA PRO A 37 -4.20 -1.88 1.74
C PRO A 37 -4.64 -0.71 2.63
N PHE A 38 -5.07 0.42 2.07
CA PHE A 38 -5.42 1.61 2.87
C PHE A 38 -6.89 1.98 2.69
N VAL A 39 -7.62 2.04 3.82
CA VAL A 39 -9.03 2.45 3.90
C VAL A 39 -9.14 3.69 4.77
N ARG A 40 -9.96 4.65 4.32
CA ARG A 40 -10.33 5.83 5.13
C ARG A 40 -11.53 5.49 6.01
N ASN A 41 -11.41 5.74 7.30
CA ASN A 41 -12.46 5.53 8.29
C ASN A 41 -13.43 6.72 8.32
N GLU A 42 -14.60 6.53 8.95
CA GLU A 42 -15.61 7.59 9.10
C GLU A 42 -15.11 8.80 9.91
N ASP A 43 -14.15 8.57 10.82
CA ASP A 43 -13.51 9.62 11.63
C ASP A 43 -12.38 10.36 10.88
N GLY A 44 -12.12 9.99 9.63
CA GLY A 44 -11.07 10.58 8.78
C GLY A 44 -9.68 9.98 8.98
N THR A 45 -9.49 9.03 9.90
CA THR A 45 -8.24 8.27 10.03
C THR A 45 -8.09 7.24 8.91
N TYR A 46 -6.90 6.65 8.82
CA TYR A 46 -6.59 5.59 7.86
C TYR A 46 -6.26 4.29 8.58
N SER A 47 -6.59 3.17 7.95
CA SER A 47 -6.22 1.85 8.47
C SER A 47 -5.59 0.99 7.40
N TYR A 48 -4.50 0.31 7.78
CA TYR A 48 -3.87 -0.71 6.98
C TYR A 48 -4.58 -2.07 7.10
N MET A 49 -4.97 -2.66 5.98
CA MET A 49 -5.72 -3.92 5.90
C MET A 49 -4.90 -5.10 5.36
N GLY A 50 -3.65 -4.88 4.95
CA GLY A 50 -2.77 -5.94 4.45
C GLY A 50 -2.03 -6.69 5.56
N ASP A 51 -0.99 -7.43 5.17
CA ASP A 51 -0.07 -8.09 6.12
C ASP A 51 1.38 -7.57 6.01
N GLU A 52 2.24 -8.03 6.91
CA GLU A 52 3.67 -7.65 6.97
C GLU A 52 4.59 -8.55 6.13
N SER A 53 4.02 -9.52 5.41
CA SER A 53 4.80 -10.43 4.57
C SER A 53 4.91 -9.91 3.13
N GLN A 54 5.73 -10.57 2.30
CA GLN A 54 5.89 -10.21 0.89
C GLN A 54 5.49 -11.36 -0.01
N ARG A 55 4.88 -11.03 -1.15
CA ARG A 55 4.68 -11.97 -2.26
C ARG A 55 5.97 -12.02 -3.07
N GLU A 56 6.42 -13.24 -3.36
CA GLU A 56 7.58 -13.47 -4.21
C GLU A 56 7.19 -14.13 -5.52
N VAL A 57 7.91 -13.79 -6.59
CA VAL A 57 7.82 -14.46 -7.89
C VAL A 57 9.13 -15.18 -8.16
N GLN A 58 9.04 -16.44 -8.56
CA GLN A 58 10.18 -17.23 -8.98
C GLN A 58 10.52 -16.90 -10.44
N ILE A 59 11.76 -16.46 -10.68
CA ILE A 59 12.26 -16.10 -12.03
C ILE A 59 13.29 -17.11 -12.57
N ALA A 60 13.81 -17.99 -11.72
CA ALA A 60 14.69 -19.10 -12.08
C ALA A 60 14.61 -20.21 -11.02
N SER A 61 15.20 -21.37 -11.27
CA SER A 61 15.14 -22.55 -10.38
C SER A 61 15.51 -22.26 -8.92
N SER A 62 16.41 -21.31 -8.67
CA SER A 62 16.87 -20.91 -7.33
C SER A 62 16.78 -19.40 -7.06
N THR A 63 15.96 -18.66 -7.82
CA THR A 63 15.86 -17.20 -7.70
C THR A 63 14.42 -16.76 -7.55
N ARG A 64 14.14 -16.05 -6.46
CA ARG A 64 12.87 -15.41 -6.14
C ARG A 64 13.10 -13.92 -5.93
N ILE A 65 12.13 -13.11 -6.36
CA ILE A 65 12.16 -11.66 -6.17
C ILE A 65 10.83 -11.24 -5.51
N PRO A 66 10.87 -10.42 -4.44
CA PRO A 66 9.66 -9.84 -3.87
C PRO A 66 9.02 -8.86 -4.88
N VAL A 67 7.70 -8.96 -5.04
CA VAL A 67 6.91 -8.14 -5.98
C VAL A 67 5.84 -7.29 -5.27
N SER A 68 5.93 -7.22 -3.95
CA SER A 68 5.04 -6.43 -3.10
C SER A 68 5.77 -6.03 -1.83
N ASP A 69 5.28 -4.98 -1.18
CA ASP A 69 5.74 -4.54 0.12
C ASP A 69 4.58 -4.46 1.11
N SER A 70 4.90 -4.48 2.40
CA SER A 70 3.92 -4.15 3.44
C SER A 70 3.76 -2.64 3.54
N GLY A 71 2.54 -2.15 3.30
CA GLY A 71 2.22 -0.74 3.47
C GLY A 71 2.43 -0.27 4.92
N LYS A 72 2.22 -1.16 5.90
CA LYS A 72 2.49 -0.88 7.32
C LYS A 72 3.95 -0.51 7.54
N VAL A 73 4.88 -1.34 7.06
CA VAL A 73 6.32 -1.15 7.24
C VAL A 73 6.80 0.13 6.53
N LEU A 74 6.24 0.42 5.34
CA LEU A 74 6.66 1.57 4.56
C LEU A 74 6.07 2.91 5.04
N PHE A 75 4.84 2.92 5.56
CA PHE A 75 4.07 4.15 5.75
C PHE A 75 3.51 4.36 7.16
N GLU A 76 3.33 3.31 7.96
CA GLU A 76 2.83 3.43 9.34
C GLU A 76 3.96 3.35 10.37
N ASP A 77 4.89 2.40 10.21
CA ASP A 77 5.98 2.14 11.15
C ASP A 77 7.19 3.07 10.90
N ILE A 78 6.93 4.33 10.57
CA ILE A 78 7.98 5.33 10.36
C ILE A 78 8.42 5.89 11.71
N VAL A 79 9.66 5.60 12.10
CA VAL A 79 10.31 6.27 13.22
C VAL A 79 10.57 7.72 12.83
N ASN A 80 10.01 8.68 13.58
CA ASN A 80 10.40 10.08 13.43
C ASN A 80 11.89 10.21 13.76
N ALA A 81 12.69 10.59 12.77
CA ALA A 81 14.13 10.81 12.91
C ALA A 81 14.44 12.07 13.72
#